data_AF-A0A947T1T9-F1
#
_entry.id   AF-A0A947T1T9-F1
#
_cell.length_a   1.000
_cell.length_b   1.000
_cell.length_c   1.000
_cell.angle_alpha   90.00
_cell.angle_beta   90.00
_cell.angle_gamma   90.00
#
_symmetry.space_group_name_H-M   'P 1'
#
loop_
_entity.id
_entity.type
_entity.pdbx_description
1 polymer ?
#
loop_
_entity_poly.entity_id
_entity_poly.type
_entity_poly.pdbx_seq_one_letter_code
_entity_poly.pdbx_strand_id
1 'polypeptide(L)'
;MKKLVAPGLVILAGLVFIVITFAQNLFSVGSAFEEMITDFRPALQDETIATYRADIAGLGAVANEFQTAVLPGLAQALGQTEEDLRALLDSQFPAVAQGMALLPEAGPQFAGLIDTLADQQSNFASADAIPTTEFVAQTVPWGFVIVGLIAIGFGIWMIAKGTRLSAILAAMLGALIVIGSFVLSLPGKSADADDLNEALEPIYTVQTIESAKGALTVIGAMGTEMGTAMMPGLGLMLQMDADTLNGFLAQNFPATAAALQTFPETMVRFAGLVNTFDANLDNYETLKPVKFTPIIWTFIAGGFLIFVGGALGFVSKKDEQTS
;
A
#
# COMPACT_ATOMS: atom_id res chain seq x y z
N MET A 1 22.05 -10.04 46.43
CA MET A 1 21.57 -10.25 45.05
C MET A 1 20.14 -9.75 44.81
N LYS A 2 19.13 -10.09 45.63
CA LYS A 2 17.72 -9.64 45.42
C LYS A 2 17.53 -8.13 45.22
N LYS A 3 18.33 -7.28 45.88
CA LYS A 3 18.24 -5.80 45.78
C LYS A 3 18.56 -5.22 44.40
N LEU A 4 19.28 -5.95 43.54
CA LEU A 4 19.66 -5.48 42.19
C LEU A 4 18.77 -6.04 41.07
N VAL A 5 17.95 -7.06 41.36
CA VAL A 5 17.10 -7.70 40.35
C VAL A 5 16.05 -6.70 39.83
N ALA A 6 15.31 -6.06 40.74
CA ALA A 6 14.27 -5.09 40.40
C ALA A 6 14.77 -3.92 39.51
N PRO A 7 15.80 -3.14 39.91
CA PRO A 7 16.32 -2.08 39.05
C PRO A 7 17.00 -2.62 37.78
N GLY A 8 17.63 -3.79 37.85
CA GLY A 8 18.23 -4.44 36.68
C GLY A 8 17.22 -4.74 35.57
N LEU A 9 16.02 -5.23 35.94
CA LEU A 9 14.93 -5.47 34.98
C LEU A 9 14.46 -4.19 34.30
N VAL A 10 14.28 -3.10 35.06
CA VAL A 10 13.82 -1.81 34.54
C VAL A 10 14.86 -1.22 33.58
N ILE A 11 16.15 -1.27 33.93
CA ILE A 11 17.25 -0.79 33.08
C ILE A 11 17.34 -1.62 31.81
N LEU A 12 17.28 -2.95 31.92
CA LEU A 12 17.38 -3.86 30.78
C LEU A 12 16.25 -3.60 29.78
N ALA A 13 15.00 -3.48 30.26
CA ALA A 13 13.87 -3.14 29.40
C ALA A 13 14.07 -1.81 28.67
N GLY A 14 14.55 -0.77 29.37
CA GLY A 14 14.84 0.52 28.77
C GLY A 14 15.96 0.47 27.71
N LEU A 15 17.01 -0.31 27.96
CA LEU A 15 18.08 -0.54 26.98
C LEU A 15 17.56 -1.27 25.75
N VAL A 16 16.70 -2.28 25.91
CA VAL A 16 16.09 -3.02 24.80
C VAL A 16 15.30 -2.09 23.88
N PHE A 17 14.50 -1.15 24.42
CA PHE A 17 13.75 -0.20 23.60
C PHE A 17 14.66 0.70 22.76
N ILE A 18 15.74 1.21 23.36
CA ILE A 18 16.71 2.04 22.65
C ILE A 18 17.39 1.21 21.55
N VAL A 19 17.89 0.01 21.89
CA VAL A 19 18.58 -0.87 20.95
C VAL A 19 17.68 -1.24 19.77
N ILE A 20 16.43 -1.64 20.00
CA ILE A 20 15.50 -1.99 18.92
C ILE A 20 15.23 -0.81 18.01
N THR A 21 15.07 0.40 18.56
CA THR A 21 14.81 1.60 17.76
C THR A 21 15.90 1.83 16.70
N PHE A 22 17.17 1.69 17.10
CA PHE A 22 18.29 1.87 16.19
C PHE A 22 18.60 0.63 15.36
N ALA A 23 18.50 -0.56 15.94
CA ALA A 23 18.81 -1.83 15.26
C ALA A 23 17.81 -2.14 14.13
N GLN A 24 16.55 -1.74 14.29
CA GLN A 24 15.50 -1.90 13.28
C GLN A 24 15.30 -0.64 12.42
N ASN A 25 16.19 0.35 12.54
CA ASN A 25 16.13 1.62 11.80
C ASN A 25 14.72 2.27 11.82
N LEU A 26 14.05 2.29 12.98
CA LEU A 26 12.64 2.69 13.06
C LEU A 26 12.38 4.13 12.62
N PHE A 27 13.42 4.98 12.61
CA PHE A 27 13.32 6.35 12.09
C PHE A 27 13.08 6.37 10.57
N SER A 28 13.82 5.58 9.79
CA SER A 28 13.58 5.48 8.35
C SER A 28 12.27 4.75 8.06
N VAL A 29 12.00 3.67 8.79
CA VAL A 29 10.76 2.88 8.66
C VAL A 29 9.53 3.74 8.93
N GLY A 30 9.56 4.55 9.98
CA GLY A 30 8.45 5.45 10.32
C GLY A 30 8.16 6.48 9.23
N SER A 31 9.21 7.06 8.62
CA SER A 31 9.05 8.01 7.51
C SER A 31 8.51 7.32 6.25
N ALA A 32 9.11 6.20 5.86
CA ALA A 32 8.71 5.44 4.67
C ALA A 32 7.26 4.95 4.77
N PHE A 33 6.84 4.50 5.96
CA PHE A 33 5.47 4.10 6.23
C PHE A 33 4.50 5.28 6.09
N GLU A 34 4.83 6.45 6.67
CA GLU A 34 3.96 7.63 6.61
C GLU A 34 3.77 8.15 5.18
N GLU A 35 4.85 8.18 4.39
CA GLU A 35 4.82 8.56 2.98
C GLU A 35 3.97 7.58 2.17
N MET A 36 4.21 6.27 2.32
CA MET A 36 3.45 5.24 1.61
C MET A 36 1.95 5.31 1.94
N ILE A 37 1.59 5.39 3.22
CA ILE A 37 0.18 5.52 3.61
C ILE A 37 -0.42 6.82 3.06
N THR A 38 0.30 7.94 3.09
CA THR A 38 -0.21 9.22 2.59
C THR A 38 -0.49 9.16 1.09
N ASP A 39 0.42 8.59 0.31
CA ASP A 39 0.35 8.53 -1.15
C ASP A 39 -0.69 7.53 -1.66
N PHE A 40 -0.90 6.41 -0.94
CA PHE A 40 -1.89 5.40 -1.31
C PHE A 40 -3.32 5.72 -0.86
N ARG A 41 -3.49 6.62 0.12
CA ARG A 41 -4.82 6.96 0.68
C ARG A 41 -5.86 7.32 -0.41
N PRO A 42 -5.56 8.12 -1.44
CA PRO A 42 -6.52 8.43 -2.50
C PRO A 42 -6.90 7.22 -3.36
N ALA A 43 -5.92 6.33 -3.62
CA ALA A 43 -6.10 5.14 -4.46
C ALA A 43 -6.96 4.06 -3.79
N LEU A 44 -6.97 4.01 -2.47
CA LEU A 44 -7.68 3.02 -1.66
C LEU A 44 -9.09 3.41 -1.24
N GLN A 45 -9.61 4.55 -1.72
CA GLN A 45 -11.00 4.91 -1.50
C GLN A 45 -11.93 3.98 -2.27
N ASP A 46 -13.09 3.66 -1.69
CA ASP A 46 -14.11 2.79 -2.30
C ASP A 46 -14.49 3.24 -3.71
N GLU A 47 -14.70 4.54 -3.88
CA GLU A 47 -15.06 5.16 -5.15
C GLU A 47 -13.93 5.01 -6.18
N THR A 48 -12.68 5.20 -5.77
CA THR A 48 -11.50 5.04 -6.63
C THR A 48 -11.31 3.59 -7.07
N ILE A 49 -11.43 2.63 -6.14
CA ILE A 49 -11.37 1.19 -6.45
C ILE A 49 -12.50 0.77 -7.39
N ALA A 50 -13.74 1.22 -7.13
CA ALA A 50 -14.88 0.96 -8.00
C ALA A 50 -14.66 1.53 -9.40
N THR A 51 -14.07 2.74 -9.49
CA THR A 51 -13.70 3.37 -10.76
C THR A 51 -12.65 2.56 -11.51
N TYR A 52 -11.58 2.11 -10.84
CA TYR A 52 -10.58 1.24 -11.46
C TYR A 52 -11.19 -0.07 -11.97
N ARG A 53 -12.08 -0.71 -11.20
CA ARG A 53 -12.78 -1.92 -11.64
C ARG A 53 -13.65 -1.67 -12.87
N ALA A 54 -14.36 -0.54 -12.90
CA ALA A 54 -15.16 -0.15 -14.07
C ALA A 54 -14.28 0.12 -15.31
N ASP A 55 -13.13 0.78 -15.12
CA ASP A 55 -12.14 1.03 -16.18
C ASP A 55 -11.60 -0.30 -16.76
N ILE A 56 -11.20 -1.24 -15.90
CA ILE A 56 -10.72 -2.57 -16.33
C ILE A 56 -11.82 -3.34 -17.07
N ALA A 57 -13.04 -3.34 -16.54
CA ALA A 57 -14.18 -3.98 -17.18
C ALA A 57 -14.50 -3.37 -18.54
N GLY A 58 -14.41 -2.03 -18.66
CA GLY A 58 -14.57 -1.31 -19.92
C GLY A 58 -13.52 -1.73 -20.95
N LEU A 59 -12.24 -1.77 -20.58
CA LEU A 59 -11.16 -2.24 -21.45
C LEU A 59 -11.35 -3.71 -21.86
N GLY A 60 -11.81 -4.57 -20.95
CA GLY A 60 -12.14 -5.96 -21.25
C GLY A 60 -13.31 -6.09 -22.22
N ALA A 61 -14.35 -5.27 -22.07
CA ALA A 61 -15.49 -5.23 -22.99
C ALA A 61 -15.06 -4.78 -24.39
N VAL A 62 -14.19 -3.78 -24.50
CA VAL A 62 -13.59 -3.37 -25.78
C VAL A 62 -12.80 -4.50 -26.40
N ALA A 63 -11.91 -5.15 -25.63
CA ALA A 63 -11.10 -6.26 -26.14
C ALA A 63 -11.97 -7.38 -26.73
N ASN A 64 -13.04 -7.75 -26.02
CA ASN A 64 -13.98 -8.78 -26.45
C ASN A 64 -14.83 -8.32 -27.66
N GLU A 65 -15.40 -7.13 -27.62
CA GLU A 65 -16.21 -6.57 -28.71
C GLU A 65 -15.36 -6.39 -29.97
N PHE A 66 -14.09 -6.00 -29.83
CA PHE A 66 -13.19 -5.84 -30.95
C PHE A 66 -13.00 -7.15 -31.73
N GLN A 67 -12.77 -8.24 -31.00
CA GLN A 67 -12.55 -9.56 -31.59
C GLN A 67 -13.83 -10.19 -32.16
N THR A 68 -14.96 -10.00 -31.48
CA THR A 68 -16.21 -10.72 -31.79
C THR A 68 -17.15 -9.94 -32.70
N ALA A 69 -17.05 -8.62 -32.73
CA ALA A 69 -17.98 -7.76 -33.45
C ALA A 69 -17.28 -6.72 -34.34
N VAL A 70 -16.32 -5.95 -33.83
CA VAL A 70 -15.67 -4.86 -34.60
C VAL A 70 -14.92 -5.42 -35.80
N LEU A 71 -14.05 -6.42 -35.61
CA LEU A 71 -13.28 -7.01 -36.70
C LEU A 71 -14.20 -7.61 -37.79
N PRO A 72 -15.16 -8.51 -37.47
CA PRO A 72 -16.07 -9.04 -38.48
C PRO A 72 -16.94 -7.95 -39.13
N GLY A 73 -17.45 -7.00 -38.33
CA GLY A 73 -18.34 -5.95 -38.81
C GLY A 73 -17.66 -4.94 -39.72
N LEU A 74 -16.43 -4.52 -39.39
CA LEU A 74 -15.61 -3.67 -40.24
C LEU A 74 -15.18 -4.40 -41.51
N ALA A 75 -14.78 -5.68 -41.41
CA ALA A 75 -14.42 -6.47 -42.58
C ALA A 75 -15.61 -6.60 -43.55
N GLN A 76 -16.81 -6.89 -43.02
CA GLN A 76 -18.04 -6.93 -43.82
C GLN A 76 -18.36 -5.58 -44.45
N ALA A 77 -18.24 -4.48 -43.71
CA ALA A 77 -18.53 -3.14 -44.21
C ALA A 77 -17.53 -2.70 -45.31
N LEU A 78 -16.28 -3.14 -45.23
CA LEU A 78 -15.24 -2.88 -46.23
C LEU A 78 -15.25 -3.87 -47.41
N GLY A 79 -16.06 -4.94 -47.34
CA GLY A 79 -16.04 -6.02 -48.33
C GLY A 79 -14.71 -6.79 -48.34
N GLN A 80 -14.03 -6.87 -47.20
CA GLN A 80 -12.75 -7.55 -47.01
C GLN A 80 -12.90 -8.79 -46.11
N THR A 81 -11.88 -9.65 -46.10
CA THR A 81 -11.80 -10.73 -45.11
C THR A 81 -11.26 -10.22 -43.78
N GLU A 82 -11.53 -10.94 -42.68
CA GLU A 82 -10.96 -10.60 -41.37
C GLU A 82 -9.42 -10.65 -41.37
N GLU A 83 -8.82 -11.55 -42.16
CA GLU A 83 -7.36 -11.68 -42.29
C GLU A 83 -6.76 -10.47 -43.01
N ASP A 84 -7.40 -10.00 -44.09
CA ASP A 84 -6.99 -8.78 -44.79
C ASP A 84 -7.09 -7.56 -43.87
N LEU A 85 -8.17 -7.44 -43.09
CA LEU A 85 -8.34 -6.35 -42.14
C LEU A 85 -7.28 -6.40 -41.02
N ARG A 86 -6.94 -7.59 -40.50
CA ARG A 86 -5.85 -7.72 -39.51
C ARG A 86 -4.51 -7.30 -40.10
N ALA A 87 -4.18 -7.74 -41.31
CA ALA A 87 -2.97 -7.31 -42.00
C ALA A 87 -2.94 -5.79 -42.26
N LEU A 88 -4.12 -5.20 -42.53
CA LEU A 88 -4.28 -3.75 -42.66
C LEU A 88 -4.00 -3.04 -41.33
N LEU A 89 -4.55 -3.53 -40.22
CA LEU A 89 -4.31 -3.00 -38.88
C LEU A 89 -2.82 -3.11 -38.51
N ASP A 90 -2.19 -4.26 -38.74
CA ASP A 90 -0.76 -4.45 -38.46
C ASP A 90 0.12 -3.48 -39.26
N SER A 91 -0.24 -3.22 -40.53
CA SER A 91 0.55 -2.37 -41.42
C SER A 91 0.29 -0.88 -41.25
N GLN A 92 -0.95 -0.46 -40.98
CA GLN A 92 -1.34 0.96 -40.95
C GLN A 92 -1.57 1.49 -39.55
N PHE A 93 -1.89 0.62 -38.59
CA PHE A 93 -2.21 0.95 -37.21
C PHE A 93 -1.48 0.00 -36.23
N PRO A 94 -0.13 -0.02 -36.28
CA PRO A 94 0.67 -0.97 -35.51
C PRO A 94 0.53 -0.82 -33.99
N ALA A 95 0.23 0.38 -33.47
CA ALA A 95 0.02 0.56 -32.04
C ALA A 95 -1.32 -0.06 -31.61
N VAL A 96 -2.37 0.06 -32.43
CA VAL A 96 -3.65 -0.62 -32.19
C VAL A 96 -3.46 -2.13 -32.17
N ALA A 97 -2.77 -2.70 -33.16
CA ALA A 97 -2.48 -4.13 -33.20
C ALA A 97 -1.72 -4.62 -31.96
N GLN A 98 -0.67 -3.90 -31.55
CA GLN A 98 0.13 -4.23 -30.36
C GLN A 98 -0.69 -4.11 -29.06
N GLY A 99 -1.45 -3.04 -28.89
CA GLY A 99 -2.30 -2.85 -27.71
C GLY A 99 -3.35 -3.95 -27.59
N MET A 100 -4.01 -4.30 -28.70
CA MET A 100 -5.00 -5.37 -28.75
C MET A 100 -4.42 -6.75 -28.40
N ALA A 101 -3.17 -7.01 -28.80
CA ALA A 101 -2.46 -8.23 -28.42
C ALA A 101 -2.11 -8.28 -26.92
N LEU A 102 -1.88 -7.12 -26.30
CA LEU A 102 -1.48 -7.00 -24.90
C LEU A 102 -2.65 -7.04 -23.90
N LEU A 103 -3.82 -6.51 -24.28
CA LEU A 103 -4.98 -6.39 -23.40
C LEU A 103 -5.40 -7.69 -22.67
N PRO A 104 -5.41 -8.88 -23.32
CA PRO A 104 -5.79 -10.13 -22.65
C PRO A 104 -4.87 -10.54 -21.50
N GLU A 105 -3.59 -10.14 -21.55
CA GLU A 105 -2.61 -10.42 -20.49
C GLU A 105 -2.62 -9.33 -19.43
N ALA A 106 -2.64 -8.06 -19.84
CA ALA A 106 -2.60 -6.92 -18.92
C ALA A 106 -3.88 -6.79 -18.06
N GLY A 107 -5.05 -7.05 -18.63
CA GLY A 107 -6.34 -6.91 -17.95
C GLY A 107 -6.42 -7.71 -16.63
N PRO A 108 -6.19 -9.04 -16.64
CA PRO A 108 -6.18 -9.86 -15.44
C PRO A 108 -5.13 -9.44 -14.40
N GLN A 109 -3.95 -8.98 -14.84
CA GLN A 109 -2.89 -8.52 -13.93
C GLN A 109 -3.32 -7.25 -13.17
N PHE A 110 -3.85 -6.24 -13.88
CA PHE A 110 -4.41 -5.05 -13.24
C PHE A 110 -5.63 -5.38 -12.37
N ALA A 111 -6.49 -6.32 -12.79
CA ALA A 111 -7.63 -6.75 -11.98
C ALA A 111 -7.17 -7.36 -10.65
N GLY A 112 -6.20 -8.28 -10.69
CA GLY A 112 -5.63 -8.89 -9.49
C GLY A 112 -4.96 -7.88 -8.56
N LEU A 113 -4.30 -6.85 -9.11
CA LEU A 113 -3.77 -5.74 -8.33
C LEU A 113 -4.89 -4.98 -7.60
N ILE A 114 -5.93 -4.55 -8.33
CA ILE A 114 -7.04 -3.80 -7.74
C ILE A 114 -7.80 -4.64 -6.71
N ASP A 115 -7.98 -5.94 -6.95
CA ASP A 115 -8.59 -6.86 -5.99
C ASP A 115 -7.72 -7.01 -4.74
N THR A 116 -6.40 -7.10 -4.88
CA THR A 116 -5.49 -7.11 -3.72
C THR A 116 -5.59 -5.81 -2.92
N LEU A 117 -5.62 -4.65 -3.58
CA LEU A 117 -5.81 -3.36 -2.93
C LEU A 117 -7.17 -3.27 -2.21
N ALA A 118 -8.23 -3.80 -2.80
CA ALA A 118 -9.55 -3.86 -2.20
C ALA A 118 -9.60 -4.77 -0.98
N ASP A 119 -9.01 -5.97 -1.07
CA ASP A 119 -8.96 -6.94 0.04
C ASP A 119 -8.12 -6.42 1.21
N GLN A 120 -7.08 -5.65 0.92
CA GLN A 120 -6.19 -5.04 1.91
C GLN A 120 -6.67 -3.69 2.43
N GLN A 121 -7.80 -3.17 1.96
CA GLN A 121 -8.29 -1.84 2.36
C GLN A 121 -8.52 -1.73 3.88
N SER A 122 -9.06 -2.78 4.51
CA SER A 122 -9.25 -2.82 5.97
C SER A 122 -7.92 -2.77 6.72
N ASN A 123 -6.92 -3.51 6.23
CA ASN A 123 -5.59 -3.54 6.83
C ASN A 123 -4.91 -2.18 6.68
N PHE A 124 -5.04 -1.56 5.51
CA PHE A 124 -4.57 -0.20 5.27
C PHE A 124 -5.25 0.82 6.18
N ALA A 125 -6.59 0.77 6.35
CA ALA A 125 -7.30 1.68 7.25
C ALA A 125 -6.86 1.50 8.71
N SER A 126 -6.59 0.27 9.13
CA SER A 126 -6.02 -0.03 10.44
C SER A 126 -4.62 0.56 10.62
N ALA A 127 -3.79 0.46 9.57
CA ALA A 127 -2.45 0.98 9.50
C ALA A 127 -2.41 2.53 9.43
N ASP A 128 -3.32 3.16 8.68
CA ASP A 128 -3.49 4.63 8.57
C ASP A 128 -4.00 5.24 9.89
N ALA A 129 -4.74 4.47 10.68
CA ALA A 129 -5.05 4.86 12.06
C ALA A 129 -3.82 4.84 12.99
N ILE A 130 -2.63 4.49 12.48
CA ILE A 130 -1.33 4.76 13.11
C ILE A 130 -0.73 6.00 12.42
N PRO A 131 -0.92 7.21 12.96
CA PRO A 131 -1.12 7.49 14.39
C PRO A 131 -2.46 8.18 14.68
N THR A 132 -2.90 8.11 15.94
CA THR A 132 -4.02 8.93 16.42
C THR A 132 -3.76 10.40 16.07
N THR A 133 -4.80 11.19 15.79
CA THR A 133 -4.80 12.60 15.31
C THR A 133 -3.80 13.60 15.93
N GLU A 134 -3.09 13.23 16.99
CA GLU A 134 -2.10 14.05 17.71
C GLU A 134 -0.64 13.59 17.55
N PHE A 135 -0.37 12.45 16.92
CA PHE A 135 0.98 11.92 16.70
C PHE A 135 1.21 11.67 15.20
N VAL A 136 2.42 11.88 14.68
CA VAL A 136 2.86 11.48 13.33
C VAL A 136 3.71 10.21 13.44
N ALA A 137 3.75 9.32 12.44
CA ALA A 137 4.42 8.00 12.58
C ALA A 137 5.92 8.17 12.85
N GLN A 138 6.50 9.26 12.33
CA GLN A 138 7.86 9.72 12.64
C GLN A 138 8.14 9.94 14.15
N THR A 139 7.12 10.07 15.00
CA THR A 139 7.29 10.21 16.47
C THR A 139 7.38 8.89 17.22
N VAL A 140 6.96 7.77 16.61
CA VAL A 140 6.98 6.44 17.26
C VAL A 140 8.39 6.06 17.73
N PRO A 141 9.46 6.19 16.91
CA PRO A 141 10.82 5.88 17.34
C PRO A 141 11.27 6.72 18.54
N TRP A 142 10.91 8.00 18.58
CA TRP A 142 11.19 8.89 19.71
C TRP A 142 10.46 8.44 20.98
N GLY A 143 9.23 7.96 20.86
CA GLY A 143 8.49 7.36 21.96
C GLY A 143 9.26 6.22 22.63
N PHE A 144 9.81 5.29 21.84
CA PHE A 144 10.61 4.17 22.36
C PHE A 144 11.87 4.66 23.07
N VAL A 145 12.61 5.61 22.48
CA VAL A 145 13.83 6.16 23.08
C VAL A 145 13.55 6.88 24.39
N ILE A 146 12.54 7.77 24.41
CA ILE A 146 12.16 8.53 25.61
C ILE A 146 11.72 7.59 26.73
N VAL A 147 10.84 6.63 26.42
CA VAL A 147 10.39 5.63 27.40
C VAL A 147 11.58 4.81 27.91
N GLY A 148 12.50 4.43 27.02
CA GLY A 148 13.71 3.70 27.39
C GLY A 148 14.62 4.48 28.34
N LEU A 149 14.87 5.76 28.06
CA LEU A 149 15.66 6.65 28.92
C LEU A 149 15.00 6.88 30.27
N ILE A 150 13.67 7.07 30.31
CA ILE A 150 12.92 7.22 31.57
C ILE A 150 13.03 5.95 32.40
N ALA A 151 12.86 4.76 31.79
CA ALA A 151 13.01 3.48 32.47
C ALA A 151 14.42 3.33 33.07
N ILE A 152 15.47 3.60 32.29
CA ILE A 152 16.86 3.58 32.78
C ILE A 152 17.04 4.56 33.96
N GLY A 153 16.53 5.78 33.84
CA GLY A 153 16.58 6.79 34.90
C GLY A 153 15.91 6.31 36.20
N PHE A 154 14.73 5.69 36.11
CA PHE A 154 14.05 5.11 37.28
C PHE A 154 14.82 3.93 37.88
N GLY A 155 15.39 3.04 37.06
CA GLY A 155 16.22 1.95 37.54
C GLY A 155 17.48 2.44 38.27
N ILE A 156 18.19 3.42 37.72
CA ILE A 156 19.34 4.06 38.38
C ILE A 156 18.92 4.74 39.68
N TRP A 157 17.78 5.46 39.67
CA TRP A 157 17.28 6.14 40.87
C TRP A 157 16.86 5.15 41.97
N MET A 158 16.30 3.99 41.60
CA MET A 158 16.02 2.89 42.52
C MET A 158 17.29 2.37 43.20
N ILE A 159 18.40 2.25 42.45
CA ILE A 159 19.72 1.86 42.99
C ILE A 159 20.27 2.96 43.91
N ALA A 160 20.27 4.21 43.44
CA ALA A 160 20.98 5.31 44.10
C ALA A 160 20.32 5.78 45.40
N LYS A 161 19.00 5.97 45.42
CA LYS A 161 18.29 6.56 46.57
C LYS A 161 17.39 5.59 47.32
N GLY A 162 17.13 4.40 46.78
CA GLY A 162 16.30 3.42 47.47
C GLY A 162 14.90 3.95 47.85
N THR A 163 14.30 4.90 47.12
CA THR A 163 12.99 5.46 47.49
C THR A 163 11.81 4.58 47.01
N ARG A 164 10.70 4.52 47.76
CA ARG A 164 9.48 3.82 47.29
C ARG A 164 8.86 4.51 46.07
N LEU A 165 9.04 5.83 45.98
CA LEU A 165 8.50 6.64 44.89
C LEU A 165 9.01 6.20 43.51
N SER A 166 10.31 5.94 43.36
CA SER A 166 10.87 5.49 42.07
C SER A 166 10.34 4.12 41.64
N ALA A 167 10.09 3.22 42.60
CA ALA A 167 9.50 1.92 42.33
C ALA A 167 8.03 2.01 41.89
N ILE A 168 7.25 2.92 42.52
CA ILE A 168 5.86 3.20 42.12
C ILE A 168 5.81 3.83 40.73
N LEU A 169 6.66 4.82 40.45
CA LEU A 169 6.72 5.48 39.13
C LEU A 169 7.12 4.50 38.02
N ALA A 170 8.09 3.62 38.28
CA ALA A 170 8.42 2.54 37.36
C ALA A 170 7.21 1.61 37.14
N ALA A 171 6.54 1.18 38.21
CA ALA A 171 5.34 0.35 38.08
C ALA A 171 4.25 1.03 37.24
N MET A 172 3.95 2.30 37.50
CA MET A 172 2.96 3.06 36.73
C MET A 172 3.36 3.21 35.26
N LEU A 173 4.63 3.49 34.96
CA LEU A 173 5.13 3.56 33.59
C LEU A 173 4.93 2.22 32.85
N GLY A 174 5.34 1.11 33.48
CA GLY A 174 5.17 -0.21 32.89
C GLY A 174 3.71 -0.58 32.65
N ALA A 175 2.84 -0.27 33.62
CA ALA A 175 1.39 -0.46 33.48
C ALA A 175 0.81 0.39 32.35
N LEU A 176 1.22 1.66 32.23
CA LEU A 176 0.77 2.57 31.18
C LEU A 176 1.18 2.09 29.79
N ILE A 177 2.40 1.56 29.63
CA ILE A 177 2.85 0.98 28.35
C ILE A 177 1.98 -0.22 27.96
N VAL A 178 1.78 -1.16 28.88
CA VAL A 178 1.00 -2.37 28.59
C VAL A 178 -0.46 -2.02 28.30
N ILE A 179 -1.12 -1.29 29.19
CA ILE A 179 -2.53 -0.91 29.04
C ILE A 179 -2.71 -0.04 27.80
N GLY A 180 -1.84 0.97 27.61
CA GLY A 180 -1.88 1.86 26.45
C GLY A 180 -1.75 1.11 25.13
N SER A 181 -0.89 0.10 25.05
CA SER A 181 -0.72 -0.72 23.83
C SER A 181 -2.01 -1.45 23.44
N PHE A 182 -2.75 -1.99 24.42
CA PHE A 182 -4.02 -2.66 24.17
C PHE A 182 -5.17 -1.68 23.93
N VAL A 183 -5.22 -0.55 24.64
CA VAL A 183 -6.22 0.51 24.42
C VAL A 183 -6.09 1.10 23.01
N LEU A 184 -4.86 1.24 22.51
CA LEU A 184 -4.58 1.70 21.15
C LEU A 184 -4.61 0.56 20.11
N SER A 185 -4.94 -0.67 20.51
CA SER A 185 -5.00 -1.85 19.65
C SER A 185 -3.71 -2.13 18.85
N LEU A 186 -2.53 -1.72 19.36
CA LEU A 186 -1.26 -1.83 18.64
C LEU A 186 -0.94 -3.26 18.16
N PRO A 187 -1.19 -4.34 18.92
CA PRO A 187 -0.93 -5.70 18.44
C PRO A 187 -1.74 -6.09 17.20
N GLY A 188 -3.00 -5.66 17.12
CA GLY A 188 -3.85 -5.91 15.96
C GLY A 188 -3.36 -5.12 14.76
N LYS A 189 -3.16 -3.81 14.93
CA LYS A 189 -2.68 -2.94 13.84
C LYS A 189 -1.30 -3.35 13.31
N SER A 190 -0.41 -3.85 14.15
CA SER A 190 0.88 -4.37 13.69
C SER A 190 0.77 -5.67 12.90
N ALA A 191 -0.21 -6.51 13.23
CA ALA A 191 -0.49 -7.71 12.44
C ALA A 191 -1.09 -7.32 11.08
N ASP A 192 -2.04 -6.39 11.07
CA ASP A 192 -2.64 -5.88 9.83
C ASP A 192 -1.58 -5.24 8.91
N ALA A 193 -0.61 -4.51 9.47
CA ALA A 193 0.51 -3.95 8.72
C ALA A 193 1.46 -5.03 8.17
N ASP A 194 1.70 -6.11 8.93
CA ASP A 194 2.51 -7.25 8.48
C ASP A 194 1.80 -8.02 7.36
N ASP A 195 0.49 -8.24 7.47
CA ASP A 195 -0.36 -8.88 6.45
C ASP A 195 -0.44 -8.04 5.18
N LEU A 196 -0.58 -6.71 5.31
CA LEU A 196 -0.53 -5.77 4.18
C LEU A 196 0.82 -5.87 3.45
N ASN A 197 1.93 -5.85 4.19
CA ASN A 197 3.28 -5.96 3.62
C ASN A 197 3.46 -7.30 2.87
N GLU A 198 2.98 -8.41 3.44
CA GLU A 198 3.04 -9.73 2.79
C GLU A 198 2.19 -9.82 1.52
N ALA A 199 0.99 -9.23 1.53
CA ALA A 199 0.11 -9.19 0.36
C ALA A 199 0.66 -8.32 -0.78
N LEU A 200 1.38 -7.24 -0.44
CA LEU A 200 1.97 -6.32 -1.41
C LEU A 200 3.30 -6.83 -1.99
N GLU A 201 4.02 -7.72 -1.32
CA GLU A 201 5.32 -8.24 -1.77
C GLU A 201 5.38 -8.74 -3.22
N PRO A 202 4.45 -9.57 -3.72
CA PRO A 202 4.50 -10.04 -5.10
C PRO A 202 4.25 -8.94 -6.14
N ILE A 203 3.60 -7.84 -5.72
CA ILE A 203 3.21 -6.72 -6.58
C ILE A 203 4.30 -5.66 -6.61
N TYR A 204 4.92 -5.41 -5.46
CA TYR A 204 5.92 -4.35 -5.25
C TYR A 204 7.31 -4.80 -5.70
N THR A 205 7.49 -4.97 -7.01
CA THR A 205 8.80 -5.25 -7.61
C THR A 205 9.11 -4.28 -8.74
N VAL A 206 10.40 -3.97 -8.94
CA VAL A 206 10.89 -3.17 -10.09
C VAL A 206 10.33 -3.73 -11.40
N GLN A 207 10.38 -5.06 -11.56
CA GLN A 207 9.91 -5.72 -12.76
C GLN A 207 8.41 -5.50 -12.98
N THR A 208 7.57 -5.67 -11.96
CA THR A 208 6.11 -5.48 -12.07
C THR A 208 5.79 -4.03 -12.44
N ILE A 209 6.45 -3.05 -11.82
CA ILE A 209 6.23 -1.62 -12.09
C ILE A 209 6.70 -1.25 -13.50
N GLU A 210 7.87 -1.70 -13.93
CA GLU A 210 8.38 -1.48 -15.29
C GLU A 210 7.48 -2.13 -16.34
N SER A 211 7.02 -3.37 -16.10
CA SER A 211 6.05 -4.04 -16.96
C SER A 211 4.73 -3.27 -17.04
N ALA A 212 4.21 -2.75 -15.93
CA ALA A 212 3.01 -1.94 -15.91
C ALA A 212 3.19 -0.61 -16.68
N LYS A 213 4.32 0.08 -16.51
CA LYS A 213 4.66 1.30 -17.28
C LYS A 213 4.77 1.01 -18.79
N GLY A 214 5.41 -0.10 -19.16
CA GLY A 214 5.51 -0.55 -20.53
C GLY A 214 4.13 -0.83 -21.13
N ALA A 215 3.29 -1.55 -20.39
CA ALA A 215 1.93 -1.84 -20.81
C ALA A 215 1.09 -0.57 -21.00
N LEU A 216 1.15 0.37 -20.06
CA LEU A 216 0.46 1.66 -20.18
C LEU A 216 0.96 2.49 -21.35
N THR A 217 2.25 2.42 -21.68
CA THR A 217 2.81 3.11 -22.85
C THR A 217 2.24 2.53 -24.14
N VAL A 218 2.20 1.21 -24.28
CA VAL A 218 1.65 0.53 -25.47
C VAL A 218 0.14 0.78 -25.59
N ILE A 219 -0.61 0.62 -24.50
CA ILE A 219 -2.05 0.87 -24.47
C ILE A 219 -2.35 2.34 -24.77
N GLY A 220 -1.60 3.29 -24.19
CA GLY A 220 -1.74 4.72 -24.48
C GLY A 220 -1.45 5.07 -25.94
N ALA A 221 -0.45 4.43 -26.56
CA ALA A 221 -0.17 4.57 -27.99
C ALA A 221 -1.33 4.02 -28.85
N MET A 222 -1.89 2.86 -28.49
CA MET A 222 -3.08 2.30 -29.13
C MET A 222 -4.24 3.30 -29.11
N GLY A 223 -4.61 3.85 -27.95
CA GLY A 223 -5.75 4.77 -27.88
C GLY A 223 -5.51 6.08 -28.64
N THR A 224 -4.27 6.57 -28.64
CA THR A 224 -3.88 7.75 -29.44
C THR A 224 -4.04 7.46 -30.92
N GLU A 225 -3.42 6.39 -31.43
CA GLU A 225 -3.49 6.00 -32.85
C GLU A 225 -4.92 5.69 -33.27
N MET A 226 -5.70 5.04 -32.40
CA MET A 226 -7.10 4.76 -32.63
C MET A 226 -7.89 6.05 -32.90
N GLY A 227 -7.74 7.07 -32.05
CA GLY A 227 -8.43 8.34 -32.20
C GLY A 227 -7.92 9.21 -33.36
N THR A 228 -6.60 9.28 -33.56
CA THR A 228 -6.00 10.25 -34.48
C THR A 228 -5.75 9.72 -35.89
N ALA A 229 -5.62 8.41 -36.06
CA ALA A 229 -5.27 7.79 -37.33
C ALA A 229 -6.32 6.74 -37.77
N MET A 230 -6.65 5.79 -36.90
CA MET A 230 -7.57 4.70 -37.26
C MET A 230 -8.96 5.22 -37.57
N MET A 231 -9.54 6.06 -36.70
CA MET A 231 -10.88 6.62 -36.88
C MET A 231 -11.01 7.42 -38.19
N PRO A 232 -10.14 8.41 -38.50
CA PRO A 232 -10.16 9.08 -39.80
C PRO A 232 -9.92 8.12 -40.98
N GLY A 233 -9.00 7.17 -40.83
CA GLY A 233 -8.69 6.18 -41.87
C GLY A 233 -9.88 5.30 -42.22
N LEU A 234 -10.58 4.78 -41.21
CA LEU A 234 -11.80 4.00 -41.36
C LEU A 234 -12.91 4.85 -41.99
N GLY A 235 -13.04 6.12 -41.61
CA GLY A 235 -14.00 7.04 -42.23
C GLY A 235 -13.76 7.19 -43.73
N LEU A 236 -12.50 7.38 -44.14
CA LEU A 236 -12.14 7.45 -45.57
C LEU A 236 -12.43 6.15 -46.32
N MET A 237 -12.11 5.00 -45.72
CA MET A 237 -12.33 3.69 -46.36
C MET A 237 -13.82 3.33 -46.49
N LEU A 238 -14.62 3.66 -45.48
CA LEU A 238 -16.06 3.43 -45.46
C LEU A 238 -16.87 4.53 -46.16
N GLN A 239 -16.21 5.61 -46.61
CA GLN A 239 -16.84 6.81 -47.16
C GLN A 239 -17.84 7.45 -46.17
N MET A 240 -17.51 7.41 -44.88
CA MET A 240 -18.27 8.01 -43.79
C MET A 240 -17.55 9.26 -43.27
N ASP A 241 -18.29 10.33 -43.01
CA ASP A 241 -17.78 11.45 -42.21
C ASP A 241 -17.66 11.05 -40.72
N ALA A 242 -17.04 11.93 -39.92
CA ALA A 242 -16.76 11.65 -38.51
C ALA A 242 -18.03 11.43 -37.66
N ASP A 243 -19.11 12.18 -37.91
CA ASP A 243 -20.34 12.07 -37.14
C ASP A 243 -21.08 10.77 -37.50
N THR A 244 -21.10 10.44 -38.80
CA THR A 244 -21.67 9.18 -39.30
C THR A 244 -20.91 7.98 -38.77
N LEU A 245 -19.57 8.01 -38.78
CA LEU A 245 -18.74 6.94 -38.24
C LEU A 245 -18.94 6.77 -36.72
N ASN A 246 -18.99 7.88 -35.97
CA ASN A 246 -19.27 7.84 -34.53
C ASN A 246 -20.66 7.25 -34.24
N GLY A 247 -21.68 7.62 -35.01
CA GLY A 247 -23.01 7.04 -34.92
C GLY A 247 -23.02 5.54 -35.25
N PHE A 248 -22.27 5.14 -36.27
CA PHE A 248 -22.10 3.73 -36.64
C PHE A 248 -21.43 2.93 -35.51
N LEU A 249 -20.34 3.43 -34.92
CA LEU A 249 -19.70 2.78 -33.78
C LEU A 249 -20.62 2.73 -32.57
N ALA A 250 -21.29 3.82 -32.21
CA ALA A 250 -22.20 3.83 -31.05
C ALA A 250 -23.35 2.84 -31.20
N GLN A 251 -23.85 2.64 -32.43
CA GLN A 251 -24.96 1.74 -32.69
C GLN A 251 -24.52 0.26 -32.75
N ASN A 252 -23.36 -0.03 -33.35
CA ASN A 252 -22.94 -1.40 -33.64
C ASN A 252 -21.90 -1.94 -32.65
N PHE A 253 -21.10 -1.05 -32.04
CA PHE A 253 -19.97 -1.35 -31.17
C PHE A 253 -19.96 -0.41 -29.94
N PRO A 254 -21.00 -0.47 -29.09
CA PRO A 254 -21.18 0.48 -28.00
C PRO A 254 -20.02 0.49 -26.99
N ALA A 255 -19.33 -0.63 -26.75
CA ALA A 255 -18.22 -0.65 -25.80
C ALA A 255 -17.01 0.12 -26.34
N THR A 256 -16.69 -0.05 -27.63
CA THR A 256 -15.62 0.68 -28.32
C THR A 256 -15.94 2.17 -28.38
N ALA A 257 -17.18 2.54 -28.71
CA ALA A 257 -17.63 3.93 -28.73
C ALA A 257 -17.56 4.59 -27.34
N ALA A 258 -17.95 3.89 -26.28
CA ALA A 258 -17.85 4.38 -24.91
C ALA A 258 -16.39 4.55 -24.49
N ALA A 259 -15.54 3.55 -24.76
CA ALA A 259 -14.14 3.60 -24.42
C ALA A 259 -13.40 4.73 -25.13
N LEU A 260 -13.69 5.02 -26.39
CA LEU A 260 -13.11 6.18 -27.09
C LEU A 260 -13.31 7.51 -26.34
N GLN A 261 -14.39 7.63 -25.57
CA GLN A 261 -14.70 8.83 -24.79
C GLN A 261 -13.97 8.85 -23.44
N THR A 262 -13.89 7.70 -22.76
CA THR A 262 -13.35 7.61 -21.39
C THR A 262 -11.86 7.26 -21.33
N PHE A 263 -11.30 6.72 -22.42
CA PHE A 263 -9.96 6.16 -22.47
C PHE A 263 -8.86 7.13 -22.03
N PRO A 264 -8.83 8.41 -22.45
CA PRO A 264 -7.81 9.35 -21.98
C PRO A 264 -7.80 9.50 -20.45
N GLU A 265 -8.98 9.59 -19.82
CA GLU A 265 -9.09 9.70 -18.36
C GLU A 265 -8.68 8.40 -17.67
N THR A 266 -9.12 7.25 -18.18
CA THR A 266 -8.72 5.93 -17.70
C THR A 266 -7.19 5.78 -17.71
N MET A 267 -6.52 6.21 -18.78
CA MET A 267 -5.06 6.16 -18.87
C MET A 267 -4.37 7.06 -17.85
N VAL A 268 -4.89 8.27 -17.63
CA VAL A 268 -4.37 9.17 -16.59
C VAL A 268 -4.50 8.54 -15.21
N ARG A 269 -5.64 7.90 -14.90
CA ARG A 269 -5.87 7.24 -13.61
C ARG A 269 -4.92 6.06 -13.38
N PHE A 270 -4.72 5.18 -14.37
CA PHE A 270 -3.78 4.06 -14.23
C PHE A 270 -2.33 4.53 -14.18
N ALA A 271 -1.95 5.53 -14.97
CA ALA A 271 -0.61 6.11 -14.89
C ALA A 271 -0.36 6.74 -13.51
N GLY A 272 -1.36 7.42 -12.94
CA GLY A 272 -1.32 7.91 -11.58
C GLY A 272 -1.04 6.81 -10.57
N LEU A 273 -1.79 5.70 -10.63
CA LEU A 273 -1.59 4.55 -9.73
C LEU A 273 -0.19 3.97 -9.87
N VAL A 274 0.27 3.68 -11.09
CA VAL A 274 1.60 3.10 -11.32
C VAL A 274 2.71 4.05 -10.87
N ASN A 275 2.54 5.36 -11.05
CA ASN A 275 3.49 6.36 -10.54
C ASN A 275 3.52 6.40 -9.01
N THR A 276 2.39 6.21 -8.33
CA THR A 276 2.35 6.07 -6.86
C THR A 276 3.13 4.85 -6.40
N PHE A 277 2.98 3.70 -7.08
CA PHE A 277 3.78 2.50 -6.80
C PHE A 277 5.28 2.76 -7.00
N ASP A 278 5.64 3.37 -8.12
CA ASP A 278 7.02 3.70 -8.47
C ASP A 278 7.69 4.65 -7.47
N ALA A 279 6.99 5.73 -7.09
CA ALA A 279 7.50 6.72 -6.13
C ALA A 279 7.71 6.12 -4.74
N ASN A 280 6.97 5.06 -4.39
CA ASN A 280 7.04 4.40 -3.10
C ASN A 280 7.85 3.09 -3.10
N LEU A 281 8.57 2.78 -4.18
CA LEU A 281 9.34 1.55 -4.26
C LEU A 281 10.48 1.51 -3.22
N ASP A 282 11.22 2.61 -3.07
CA ASP A 282 12.28 2.72 -2.05
C ASP A 282 11.71 2.70 -0.62
N ASN A 283 10.53 3.30 -0.44
CA ASN A 283 9.80 3.27 0.83
C ASN A 283 9.41 1.82 1.15
N TYR A 284 8.85 1.09 0.20
CA TYR A 284 8.50 -0.31 0.37
C TYR A 284 9.72 -1.19 0.69
N GLU A 285 10.84 -1.04 -0.02
CA GLU A 285 12.09 -1.78 0.26
C GLU A 285 12.64 -1.49 1.68
N THR A 286 12.38 -0.29 2.22
CA THR A 286 12.71 0.06 3.61
C THR A 286 11.81 -0.66 4.61
N LEU A 287 10.52 -0.84 4.29
CA LEU A 287 9.52 -1.48 5.17
C LEU A 287 9.58 -3.00 5.11
N LYS A 288 9.83 -3.56 3.92
CA LYS A 288 9.81 -4.99 3.61
C LYS A 288 10.51 -5.88 4.65
N PRO A 289 11.76 -5.60 5.12
CA PRO A 289 12.45 -6.47 6.07
C PRO A 289 11.91 -6.37 7.50
N VAL A 290 11.06 -5.39 7.81
CA VAL A 290 10.58 -5.11 9.15
C VAL A 290 9.26 -5.83 9.40
N LYS A 291 9.22 -6.58 10.51
CA LYS A 291 7.98 -7.13 11.04
C LYS A 291 7.56 -6.32 12.26
N PHE A 292 6.39 -5.69 12.19
CA PHE A 292 5.88 -4.81 13.24
C PHE A 292 5.39 -5.60 14.45
N THR A 293 4.82 -6.78 14.25
CA THR A 293 4.26 -7.61 15.34
C THR A 293 5.31 -7.96 16.42
N PRO A 294 6.51 -8.47 16.09
CA PRO A 294 7.56 -8.69 17.10
C PRO A 294 8.01 -7.43 17.83
N ILE A 295 8.03 -6.27 17.17
CA ILE A 295 8.43 -4.99 17.78
C ILE A 295 7.41 -4.59 18.85
N ILE A 296 6.11 -4.64 18.52
CA ILE A 296 5.04 -4.31 19.47
C ILE A 296 5.01 -5.28 20.65
N TRP A 297 5.17 -6.58 20.42
CA TRP A 297 5.24 -7.55 21.52
C TRP A 297 6.47 -7.34 22.41
N THR A 298 7.60 -6.93 21.83
CA THR A 298 8.78 -6.57 22.63
C THR A 298 8.54 -5.32 23.46
N PHE A 299 7.83 -4.33 22.91
CA PHE A 299 7.43 -3.13 23.65
C PHE A 299 6.53 -3.47 24.85
N ILE A 300 5.53 -4.33 24.66
CA ILE A 300 4.63 -4.81 25.72
C ILE A 300 5.40 -5.62 26.76
N ALA A 301 6.27 -6.55 26.35
CA ALA A 301 7.08 -7.35 27.26
C ALA A 301 8.02 -6.48 28.09
N GLY A 302 8.66 -5.47 27.49
CA GLY A 302 9.47 -4.50 28.21
C GLY A 302 8.65 -3.68 29.20
N GLY A 303 7.46 -3.22 28.83
CA GLY A 303 6.52 -2.55 29.72
C GLY A 303 6.14 -3.43 30.92
N PHE A 304 5.88 -4.71 30.69
CA PHE A 304 5.61 -5.67 31.74
C PHE A 304 6.81 -5.89 32.67
N LEU A 305 8.03 -5.98 32.12
CA LEU A 305 9.26 -6.07 32.93
C LEU A 305 9.48 -4.83 33.80
N ILE A 306 9.20 -3.64 33.26
CA ILE A 306 9.24 -2.38 34.01
C ILE A 306 8.20 -2.40 35.14
N PHE A 307 6.98 -2.87 34.86
CA PHE A 307 5.92 -3.01 35.85
C PHE A 307 6.31 -3.94 37.00
N VAL A 308 6.75 -5.16 36.67
CA VAL A 308 7.18 -6.16 37.64
C VAL A 308 8.40 -5.69 38.43
N GLY A 309 9.39 -5.08 37.77
CA GLY A 309 10.57 -4.49 38.41
C GLY A 309 10.18 -3.41 39.43
N GLY A 310 9.24 -2.53 39.07
CA GLY A 310 8.68 -1.52 39.98
C GLY A 310 7.94 -2.15 41.17
N ALA A 311 7.05 -3.11 40.93
CA ALA A 311 6.29 -3.79 41.98
C ALA A 311 7.19 -4.54 42.97
N LEU A 312 8.19 -5.29 42.49
CA LEU A 312 9.17 -5.98 43.34
C LEU A 312 10.02 -5.00 44.14
N GLY A 313 10.40 -3.88 43.54
CA GLY A 313 11.12 -2.80 44.22
C GLY A 313 10.31 -2.12 45.33
N PHE A 314 8.99 -2.07 45.18
CA PHE A 314 8.08 -1.55 46.21
C PHE A 314 7.96 -2.53 47.37
N VAL A 315 7.69 -3.81 47.09
CA VAL A 315 7.51 -4.86 48.12
C VAL A 315 8.79 -5.04 48.95
N SER A 316 9.96 -5.10 48.31
CA SER A 316 11.25 -5.33 49.01
C SER A 316 11.59 -4.24 50.05
N LYS A 317 11.00 -3.03 49.92
CA LYS A 317 11.18 -1.92 50.88
C LYS A 317 10.17 -1.91 52.01
N LYS A 318 9.11 -2.71 51.92
CA LYS A 318 8.19 -2.90 53.03
C LYS A 318 8.89 -3.69 54.14
N ASP A 319 9.60 -4.74 53.75
CA ASP A 319 10.30 -5.65 54.68
C ASP A 319 11.44 -4.95 55.44
N GLU A 320 12.16 -4.03 54.80
CA GLU A 320 13.25 -3.26 55.43
C GLU A 320 12.80 -2.24 56.49
N GLN A 321 11.54 -1.80 56.47
CA GLN A 321 11.01 -0.88 57.50
C GLN A 321 10.44 -1.60 58.72
N THR A 322 10.31 -2.92 58.66
CA THR A 322 9.69 -3.75 59.71
C THR A 322 10.70 -4.61 60.49
N SER A 323 11.99 -4.56 60.13
CA SER A 323 13.10 -5.17 60.87
C SER A 323 13.95 -4.10 61.54
#